data_AF-A0AAE9W836-F1
#
_entry.id   AF-A0AAE9W836-F1
#
_cell.length_a   1.000
_cell.length_b   1.000
_cell.length_c   1.000
_cell.angle_alpha   90.00
_cell.angle_beta   90.00
_cell.angle_gamma   90.00
#
_symmetry.space_group_name_H-M   'P 1'
#
loop_
_entity.id
_entity.type
_entity.pdbx_description
1 polymer ?
#
loop_
_entity_poly.entity_id
_entity_poly.type
_entity_poly.pdbx_seq_one_letter_code
_entity_poly.pdbx_strand_id
1 'polypeptide(L)'
;MKYFVALRDSKDEPLVLISNFEDDSLVTISVMSSESKFVLQDKNQEFRKLQSNRPVESLTPPIIEKLLSGVSNPKFKLQPVLLEDLCRIYILIVDPFPLRIAWFELAKQALDPKTLFSSFWECSSVIQDVALARLAHQEEEMIQVVQHARDLEAEFLMRERLLLLKFQELIRDAKKKESGDQSGSSIEEEYNEDLKPSSVSFIPTVKEESPSIHSPSPTNSLGSQRTASEEYETHETEKTSGESSETESE
;
A
#
# COMPACT_ATOMS: atom_id res chain seq x y z
N MET A 1 -4.19 17.38 -14.59
CA MET A 1 -4.92 16.22 -14.04
C MET A 1 -5.79 16.66 -12.89
N LYS A 2 -7.01 16.13 -12.80
CA LYS A 2 -8.00 16.48 -11.77
C LYS A 2 -8.23 15.30 -10.82
N TYR A 3 -8.23 15.58 -9.52
CA TYR A 3 -8.40 14.60 -8.46
C TYR A 3 -9.54 15.02 -7.54
N PHE A 4 -10.28 14.02 -7.03
CA PHE A 4 -11.38 14.20 -6.10
C PHE A 4 -11.08 13.41 -4.83
N VAL A 5 -11.07 14.09 -3.68
CA VAL A 5 -10.74 13.50 -2.39
C VAL A 5 -11.85 13.81 -1.41
N ALA A 6 -12.41 12.75 -0.81
CA ALA A 6 -13.37 12.89 0.28
C ALA A 6 -12.64 13.33 1.55
N LEU A 7 -13.07 14.46 2.12
CA LEU A 7 -12.59 14.97 3.39
C LEU A 7 -13.76 15.09 4.38
N ARG A 8 -13.41 15.29 5.65
CA ARG A 8 -14.38 15.66 6.68
C ARG A 8 -13.86 16.85 7.46
N ASP A 9 -14.76 17.76 7.81
CA ASP A 9 -14.43 18.92 8.62
C ASP A 9 -14.30 18.56 10.11
N SER A 10 -14.05 19.56 10.96
CA SER A 10 -13.97 19.36 12.42
C SER A 10 -15.28 18.94 13.10
N LYS A 11 -16.42 19.12 12.42
CA LYS A 11 -17.75 18.71 12.87
C LYS A 11 -18.20 17.38 12.25
N ASP A 12 -17.30 16.69 11.55
CA ASP A 12 -17.56 15.45 10.81
C ASP A 12 -18.49 15.62 9.59
N GLU A 13 -18.66 16.86 9.10
CA GLU A 13 -19.43 17.13 7.88
C GLU A 13 -18.64 16.72 6.62
N PRO A 14 -19.29 16.10 5.64
CA PRO A 14 -18.63 15.63 4.43
C PRO A 14 -18.24 16.81 3.53
N LEU A 15 -16.99 16.79 3.08
CA LEU A 15 -16.43 17.76 2.15
C LEU A 15 -15.78 17.04 0.97
N VAL A 16 -15.76 17.72 -0.18
CA VAL A 16 -15.03 17.25 -1.36
C VAL A 16 -13.91 18.23 -1.66
N LEU A 17 -12.67 17.73 -1.62
CA LEU A 17 -11.50 18.42 -2.14
C LEU A 17 -11.32 18.07 -3.61
N ILE A 18 -11.18 19.09 -4.44
CA ILE A 18 -10.93 18.97 -5.88
C ILE A 18 -9.59 19.64 -6.16
N SER A 19 -8.62 18.85 -6.60
CA SER A 19 -7.29 19.35 -6.97
C SER A 19 -7.13 19.23 -8.48
N ASN A 20 -6.95 20.34 -9.17
CA ASN A 20 -6.69 20.37 -10.61
C ASN A 20 -5.28 20.93 -10.86
N PHE A 21 -4.39 20.08 -11.36
CA PHE A 21 -3.05 20.43 -11.78
C PHE A 21 -3.05 20.63 -13.30
N GLU A 22 -3.27 21.86 -13.76
CA GLU A 22 -3.24 22.25 -15.18
C GLU A 22 -1.84 22.74 -15.57
N ASP A 23 -1.12 21.88 -16.29
CA ASP A 23 0.29 22.07 -16.65
C ASP A 23 1.19 22.35 -15.42
N ASP A 24 2.50 22.52 -15.62
CA ASP A 24 3.43 22.87 -14.54
C ASP A 24 3.21 24.31 -14.00
N SER A 25 2.22 25.06 -14.52
CA SER A 25 2.05 26.49 -14.22
C SER A 25 0.81 26.85 -13.41
N LEU A 26 -0.23 26.02 -13.37
CA LEU A 26 -1.48 26.39 -12.71
C LEU A 26 -2.03 25.25 -11.85
N VAL A 27 -2.17 25.50 -10.56
CA VAL A 27 -2.85 24.59 -9.65
C VAL A 27 -4.10 25.25 -9.10
N THR A 28 -5.25 24.60 -9.29
CA THR A 28 -6.51 25.04 -8.69
C THR A 28 -6.93 24.03 -7.65
N ILE A 29 -7.03 24.46 -6.40
CA ILE A 29 -7.52 23.65 -5.29
C ILE A 29 -8.88 24.20 -4.89
N SER A 30 -9.90 23.35 -4.85
CA SER A 30 -11.24 23.74 -4.42
C SER A 30 -11.73 22.82 -3.32
N VAL A 31 -12.39 23.37 -2.30
CA VAL A 31 -13.16 22.60 -1.32
C VAL A 31 -14.63 22.96 -1.50
N MET A 32 -15.47 21.94 -1.60
CA MET A 32 -16.91 22.09 -1.70
C MET A 32 -17.61 21.42 -0.52
N SER A 33 -18.57 22.12 0.05
CA SER A 33 -19.63 21.57 0.90
C SER A 33 -20.97 21.67 0.15
N SER A 34 -22.06 21.26 0.80
CA SER A 34 -23.43 21.45 0.29
C SER A 34 -23.78 22.92 0.05
N GLU A 35 -23.20 23.83 0.83
CA GLU A 35 -23.62 25.24 0.90
C GLU A 35 -22.53 26.23 0.49
N SER A 36 -21.28 25.78 0.40
CA SER A 36 -20.15 26.68 0.21
C SER A 36 -19.09 26.09 -0.72
N LYS A 37 -18.41 27.00 -1.42
CA LYS A 37 -17.27 26.71 -2.27
C LYS A 37 -16.11 27.58 -1.84
N PHE A 38 -14.96 26.97 -1.66
CA PHE A 38 -13.71 27.66 -1.39
C PHE A 38 -12.71 27.31 -2.47
N VAL A 39 -11.95 28.28 -2.96
CA VAL A 39 -11.01 28.10 -4.06
C VAL A 39 -9.70 28.79 -3.74
N LEU A 40 -8.61 28.09 -4.02
CA LEU A 40 -7.27 28.63 -4.16
C LEU A 40 -6.85 28.45 -5.61
N GLN A 41 -6.66 29.57 -6.31
CA GLN A 41 -6.04 29.59 -7.64
C GLN A 41 -4.58 29.98 -7.47
N ASP A 42 -3.71 29.04 -7.78
CA ASP A 42 -2.29 29.22 -7.58
C ASP A 42 -1.57 29.18 -8.92
N LYS A 43 -1.28 30.39 -9.42
CA LYS A 43 -0.61 30.64 -10.72
C LYS A 43 0.90 30.47 -10.65
N ASN A 44 1.48 30.31 -9.45
CA ASN A 44 2.92 30.30 -9.22
C ASN A 44 3.38 29.10 -8.37
N GLN A 45 2.49 28.13 -8.13
CA GLN A 45 2.71 27.00 -7.20
C GLN A 45 3.11 27.46 -5.78
N GLU A 46 2.63 28.62 -5.33
CA GLU A 46 2.79 29.13 -3.97
C GLU A 46 2.15 28.26 -2.88
N PHE A 47 1.27 27.31 -3.20
CA PHE A 47 0.82 26.26 -2.30
C PHE A 47 2.01 25.38 -1.87
N ARG A 48 3.10 25.34 -2.65
CA ARG A 48 4.39 24.72 -2.24
C ARG A 48 5.14 25.59 -1.23
N LYS A 49 4.86 26.90 -1.18
CA LYS A 49 5.32 27.85 -0.14
C LYS A 49 4.29 27.87 1.01
N LEU A 50 4.01 26.71 1.58
CA LEU A 50 3.09 26.57 2.71
C LEU A 50 3.49 27.51 3.85
N GLN A 51 2.50 28.06 4.53
CA GLN A 51 2.74 28.62 5.85
C GLN A 51 3.02 27.44 6.79
N SER A 52 4.27 27.35 7.25
CA SER A 52 4.72 26.28 8.13
C SER A 52 5.02 26.82 9.52
N ASN A 53 4.53 26.13 10.54
CA ASN A 53 4.88 26.43 11.93
C ASN A 53 6.29 25.92 12.29
N ARG A 54 6.84 24.98 11.50
CA ARG A 54 8.11 24.32 11.78
C ARG A 54 8.86 23.95 10.50
N PRO A 55 10.21 23.97 10.49
CA PRO A 55 10.94 23.27 9.45
C PRO A 55 10.69 21.77 9.63
N VAL A 56 9.90 21.17 8.73
CA VAL A 56 9.67 19.73 8.71
C VAL A 56 10.48 19.18 7.55
N GLU A 57 11.66 18.64 7.84
CA GLU A 57 12.58 18.06 6.84
C GLU A 57 11.90 17.01 5.95
N SER A 58 10.83 16.37 6.45
CA SER A 58 10.09 15.33 5.73
C SER A 58 8.87 15.80 4.94
N LEU A 59 8.43 17.06 5.03
CA LEU A 59 7.29 17.55 4.26
C LEU A 59 7.81 18.19 2.96
N THR A 60 7.81 17.41 1.88
CA THR A 60 8.29 17.86 0.57
C THR A 60 7.12 18.17 -0.37
N PRO A 61 7.31 19.03 -1.40
CA PRO A 61 6.28 19.31 -2.40
C PRO A 61 5.64 18.06 -3.03
N PRO A 62 6.41 17.01 -3.41
CA PRO A 62 5.81 15.77 -3.93
C PRO A 62 4.89 15.05 -2.94
N ILE A 63 5.14 15.17 -1.63
CA ILE A 63 4.26 14.57 -0.61
C ILE A 63 2.96 15.36 -0.52
N ILE A 64 3.03 16.70 -0.59
CA ILE A 64 1.85 17.57 -0.59
C ILE A 64 0.97 17.26 -1.80
N GLU A 65 1.57 17.11 -2.98
CA GLU A 65 0.86 16.73 -4.20
C GLU A 65 0.19 15.36 -4.07
N LYS A 66 0.89 14.37 -3.52
CA LYS A 66 0.31 13.04 -3.23
C LYS A 66 -0.89 13.14 -2.29
N LEU A 67 -0.81 13.96 -1.24
CA LEU A 67 -1.93 14.17 -0.32
C LEU A 67 -3.13 14.83 -1.03
N LEU A 68 -2.86 15.85 -1.85
CA LEU A 68 -3.87 16.57 -2.64
C LEU A 68 -4.49 15.71 -3.75
N SER A 69 -3.78 14.69 -4.23
CA SER A 69 -4.27 13.71 -5.18
C SER A 69 -4.97 12.51 -4.51
N GLY A 70 -5.09 12.50 -3.18
CA GLY A 70 -5.78 11.45 -2.42
C GLY A 70 -4.95 10.20 -2.15
N VAL A 71 -3.65 10.22 -2.44
CA VAL A 71 -2.74 9.11 -2.10
C VAL A 71 -2.52 9.11 -0.58
N SER A 72 -2.85 8.01 0.06
CA SER A 72 -2.69 7.85 1.50
C SER A 72 -1.21 7.97 1.90
N ASN A 73 -0.96 8.65 3.00
CA ASN A 73 0.37 8.74 3.60
C ASN A 73 0.24 8.36 5.09
N PRO A 74 1.07 7.44 5.60
CA PRO A 74 0.99 7.01 7.00
C PRO A 74 1.37 8.13 7.97
N LYS A 75 2.24 9.05 7.57
CA LYS A 75 2.75 10.11 8.43
C LYS A 75 1.89 11.36 8.41
N PHE A 76 1.27 11.68 7.27
CA PHE A 76 0.60 12.96 7.05
C PHE A 76 -0.87 12.81 6.66
N LYS A 77 -1.71 13.73 7.15
CA LYS A 77 -3.15 13.78 6.83
C LYS A 77 -3.61 15.21 6.59
N LEU A 78 -4.61 15.39 5.72
CA LEU A 78 -5.28 16.67 5.50
C LEU A 78 -6.45 16.84 6.50
N GLN A 79 -6.55 18.03 7.10
CA GLN A 79 -7.69 18.43 7.93
C GLN A 79 -8.21 19.79 7.45
N PRO A 80 -9.38 19.83 6.79
CA PRO A 80 -10.03 21.09 6.47
C PRO A 80 -10.70 21.68 7.73
N VAL A 81 -10.63 23.00 7.84
CA VAL A 81 -11.37 23.79 8.82
C VAL A 81 -12.11 24.89 8.07
N LEU A 82 -13.43 24.87 8.16
CA LEU A 82 -14.28 25.88 7.56
C LEU A 82 -14.39 27.09 8.50
N LEU A 83 -14.10 28.27 7.95
CA LEU A 83 -14.35 29.56 8.58
C LEU A 83 -15.36 30.34 7.73
N GLU A 84 -15.83 31.48 8.21
CA GLU A 84 -16.94 32.22 7.60
C GLU A 84 -16.66 32.60 6.13
N ASP A 85 -15.44 33.09 5.85
CA ASP A 85 -15.01 33.60 4.53
C ASP A 85 -13.85 32.81 3.90
N LEU A 86 -13.32 31.81 4.59
CA LEU A 86 -12.20 31.02 4.10
C LEU A 86 -12.25 29.57 4.59
N CYS A 87 -11.60 28.68 3.85
CA CYS A 87 -11.33 27.32 4.29
C CYS A 87 -9.83 27.16 4.45
N ARG A 88 -9.39 26.74 5.63
CA ARG A 88 -7.98 26.45 5.90
C ARG A 88 -7.76 24.95 5.91
N ILE A 89 -6.89 24.45 5.04
CA ILE A 89 -6.53 23.03 5.02
C ILE A 89 -5.20 22.87 5.74
N TYR A 90 -5.23 22.20 6.88
CA TYR A 90 -4.04 21.84 7.63
C TYR A 90 -3.46 20.52 7.14
N ILE A 91 -2.14 20.46 7.10
CA ILE A 91 -1.38 19.21 7.02
C ILE A 91 -0.98 18.86 8.45
N LEU A 92 -1.42 17.67 8.88
CA LEU A 92 -1.15 17.10 10.19
C LEU A 92 -0.05 16.06 10.07
N ILE A 93 0.81 15.96 11.08
CA ILE A 93 1.52 14.72 11.39
C ILE A 93 0.61 13.88 12.28
N VAL A 94 0.43 12.59 11.97
CA VAL A 94 -0.47 11.70 12.72
C VAL A 94 0.21 11.14 13.99
N ASP A 95 1.45 10.67 13.86
CA ASP A 95 2.20 10.04 14.95
C ASP A 95 3.32 10.94 15.50
N PRO A 96 3.55 10.98 16.83
CA PRO A 96 2.86 10.23 17.90
C PRO A 96 1.53 10.84 18.36
N PHE A 97 1.20 12.05 17.90
CA PHE A 97 -0.08 12.71 18.13
C PHE A 97 -0.37 13.70 17.00
N PRO A 98 -1.65 13.99 16.71
CA PRO A 98 -2.04 14.88 15.62
C PRO A 98 -1.52 16.30 15.84
N LEU A 99 -0.52 16.71 15.05
CA LEU A 99 0.08 18.04 15.12
C LEU A 99 -0.03 18.78 13.79
N ARG A 100 -0.61 19.98 13.81
CA ARG A 100 -0.71 20.86 12.64
C ARG A 100 0.65 21.47 12.32
N ILE A 101 1.23 21.09 11.20
CA ILE A 101 2.59 21.52 10.82
C ILE A 101 2.59 22.61 9.76
N ALA A 102 1.65 22.54 8.82
CA ALA A 102 1.57 23.48 7.71
C ALA A 102 0.11 23.65 7.27
N TRP A 103 -0.19 24.73 6.57
CA TRP A 103 -1.51 24.97 6.00
C TRP A 103 -1.46 25.85 4.76
N PHE A 104 -2.57 25.83 4.03
CA PHE A 104 -2.91 26.77 2.99
C PHE A 104 -4.38 27.19 3.13
N GLU A 105 -4.71 28.35 2.58
CA GLU A 105 -6.02 28.98 2.73
C GLU A 105 -6.70 29.11 1.37
N LEU A 106 -7.99 28.82 1.35
CA LEU A 106 -8.86 28.94 0.19
C LEU A 106 -9.89 30.02 0.48
N ALA A 107 -10.09 30.94 -0.46
CA ALA A 107 -11.07 32.01 -0.32
C ALA A 107 -12.47 31.50 -0.69
N LYS A 108 -13.49 31.93 0.05
CA LYS A 108 -14.88 31.64 -0.28
C LYS A 108 -15.25 32.29 -1.61
N GLN A 109 -15.95 31.52 -2.45
CA GLN A 109 -16.51 31.99 -3.70
C GLN A 109 -18.01 31.69 -3.74
N ALA A 110 -18.73 32.45 -4.55
CA ALA A 110 -20.15 32.19 -4.79
C ALA A 110 -20.34 30.76 -5.32
N LEU A 111 -21.24 30.02 -4.68
CA LEU A 111 -21.60 28.68 -5.10
C LEU A 111 -22.70 28.79 -6.16
N ASP A 112 -22.35 28.56 -7.42
CA ASP A 112 -23.33 28.40 -8.49
C ASP A 112 -23.80 26.93 -8.56
N PRO A 113 -25.11 26.64 -8.43
CA PRO A 113 -25.64 25.28 -8.48
C PRO A 113 -25.24 24.49 -9.74
N LYS A 114 -25.08 25.16 -10.89
CA LYS A 114 -24.65 24.49 -12.14
C LYS A 114 -23.19 24.03 -12.03
N THR A 115 -22.35 24.85 -11.41
CA THR A 115 -20.93 24.53 -11.15
C THR A 115 -20.80 23.37 -10.16
N LEU A 116 -21.69 23.29 -9.17
CA LEU A 116 -21.75 22.18 -8.23
C LEU A 116 -22.14 20.87 -8.93
N PHE A 117 -23.24 20.89 -9.72
CA PHE A 117 -23.69 19.72 -10.46
C PHE A 117 -22.64 19.20 -11.46
N SER A 118 -22.03 20.10 -12.25
CA SER A 118 -20.96 19.72 -13.19
C SER A 118 -19.76 19.10 -12.47
N SER A 119 -19.34 19.65 -11.33
CA SER A 119 -18.23 19.09 -10.55
C SER A 119 -18.54 17.69 -10.00
N PHE A 120 -19.77 17.43 -9.54
CA PHE A 120 -20.20 16.10 -9.10
C PHE A 120 -20.35 15.12 -10.26
N TRP A 121 -20.85 15.58 -11.41
CA TRP A 121 -20.94 14.76 -12.61
C TRP A 121 -19.56 14.32 -13.10
N GLU A 122 -18.61 15.25 -13.18
CA GLU A 122 -17.21 14.95 -13.51
C GLU A 122 -16.57 14.01 -12.48
N CYS A 123 -16.86 14.19 -11.18
CA CYS A 123 -16.41 13.27 -10.15
C CYS A 123 -16.90 11.84 -10.40
N SER A 124 -18.19 11.67 -10.74
CA SER A 124 -18.77 10.37 -11.05
C SER A 124 -18.10 9.72 -12.26
N SER A 125 -17.82 10.49 -13.31
CA SER A 125 -17.10 9.99 -14.49
C SER A 125 -15.68 9.55 -14.14
N VAL A 126 -14.93 10.36 -13.39
CA VAL A 126 -13.56 10.01 -12.98
C VAL A 126 -13.54 8.77 -12.09
N ILE A 127 -14.49 8.63 -11.16
CA ILE A 127 -14.61 7.41 -10.33
C ILE A 127 -14.87 6.18 -11.21
N GLN A 128 -15.77 6.30 -12.18
CA GLN A 128 -16.08 5.21 -13.11
C GLN A 128 -14.85 4.81 -13.92
N ASP A 129 -14.12 5.78 -14.49
CA ASP A 129 -12.92 5.52 -15.30
C ASP A 129 -11.82 4.85 -14.46
N VAL A 130 -11.57 5.34 -13.25
CA VAL A 130 -10.58 4.75 -12.33
C VAL A 130 -10.99 3.35 -11.89
N ALA A 131 -12.28 3.11 -11.63
CA ALA A 131 -12.78 1.79 -11.26
C ALA A 131 -12.61 0.79 -12.41
N LEU A 132 -12.94 1.19 -13.64
CA LEU A 132 -12.75 0.36 -14.84
C LEU A 132 -11.27 0.06 -15.10
N ALA A 133 -10.40 1.07 -15.01
CA ALA A 133 -8.96 0.88 -15.16
C ALA A 133 -8.39 -0.07 -14.10
N ARG A 134 -8.84 0.04 -12.84
CA ARG A 134 -8.42 -0.85 -11.77
C ARG A 134 -8.91 -2.28 -11.99
N LEU A 135 -10.15 -2.45 -12.43
CA LEU A 135 -10.69 -3.79 -12.74
C LEU A 135 -9.91 -4.45 -13.88
N ALA A 136 -9.63 -3.71 -14.97
CA ALA A 136 -8.83 -4.21 -16.09
C ALA A 136 -7.41 -4.61 -15.64
N HIS A 137 -6.78 -3.80 -14.79
CA HIS A 137 -5.46 -4.13 -14.25
C HIS A 137 -5.48 -5.38 -13.35
N GLN A 138 -6.47 -5.50 -12.47
CA GLN A 138 -6.63 -6.68 -11.61
C GLN A 138 -6.93 -7.95 -12.41
N GLU A 139 -7.69 -7.83 -13.50
CA GLU A 139 -7.92 -8.94 -14.43
C GLU A 139 -6.61 -9.41 -15.08
N GLU A 140 -5.77 -8.46 -15.53
CA GLU A 140 -4.46 -8.77 -16.10
C GLU A 140 -3.52 -9.45 -15.07
N GLU A 141 -3.43 -8.89 -13.86
CA GLU A 141 -2.63 -9.50 -12.77
C GLU A 141 -3.11 -10.92 -12.44
N MET A 142 -4.43 -11.14 -12.39
CA MET A 142 -5.01 -12.45 -12.13
C MET A 142 -4.67 -13.46 -13.24
N ILE A 143 -4.71 -13.04 -14.51
CA ILE A 143 -4.29 -13.88 -15.64
C ILE A 143 -2.82 -14.28 -15.49
N GLN A 144 -1.94 -13.34 -15.14
CA GLN A 144 -0.51 -13.60 -14.94
C GLN A 144 -0.28 -14.59 -13.78
N VAL A 145 -0.96 -14.39 -12.65
CA VAL A 145 -0.85 -15.29 -11.48
C VAL A 145 -1.34 -16.70 -11.81
N VAL A 146 -2.47 -16.83 -12.50
CA VAL A 146 -3.01 -18.14 -12.91
C VAL A 146 -2.06 -18.85 -13.89
N GLN A 147 -1.50 -18.12 -14.85
CA GLN A 147 -0.53 -18.71 -15.78
C GLN A 147 0.72 -19.19 -15.04
N HIS A 148 1.27 -18.37 -14.13
CA HIS A 148 2.43 -18.74 -13.33
C HIS A 148 2.16 -19.96 -12.44
N ALA A 149 0.96 -20.08 -11.86
CA ALA A 149 0.56 -21.25 -11.08
C ALA A 149 0.51 -22.53 -11.94
N ARG A 150 0.01 -22.45 -13.19
CA ARG A 150 0.01 -23.58 -14.13
C ARG A 150 1.42 -23.99 -14.55
N ASP A 151 2.29 -23.01 -14.79
CA ASP A 151 3.68 -23.28 -15.17
C ASP A 151 4.43 -23.98 -14.01
N LEU A 152 4.20 -23.53 -12.77
CA LEU A 152 4.72 -24.19 -11.57
C LEU A 152 4.18 -25.62 -11.42
N GLU A 153 2.88 -25.85 -11.61
CA GLU A 153 2.28 -27.18 -11.54
C GLU A 153 2.93 -28.13 -12.57
N ALA A 154 3.13 -27.67 -13.80
CA ALA A 154 3.81 -28.44 -14.84
C ALA A 154 5.27 -28.75 -14.46
N GLU A 155 5.98 -27.79 -13.87
CA GLU A 155 7.34 -27.99 -13.38
C GLU A 155 7.39 -29.03 -12.24
N PHE A 156 6.47 -28.97 -11.29
CA PHE A 156 6.38 -29.94 -10.20
C PHE A 156 6.11 -31.35 -10.72
N LEU A 157 5.15 -31.52 -11.63
CA LEU A 157 4.85 -32.82 -12.25
C LEU A 157 6.06 -33.39 -13.00
N MET A 158 6.81 -32.54 -13.71
CA MET A 158 8.03 -32.95 -14.41
C MET A 158 9.12 -33.38 -13.41
N ARG A 159 9.34 -32.61 -12.34
CA ARG A 159 10.33 -32.92 -11.30
C ARG A 159 9.96 -34.20 -10.55
N GLU A 160 8.68 -34.39 -10.21
CA GLU A 160 8.18 -35.62 -9.59
C GLU A 160 8.45 -36.84 -10.48
N ARG A 161 8.12 -36.75 -11.77
CA ARG A 161 8.40 -37.83 -12.73
C ARG A 161 9.88 -38.16 -12.84
N LEU A 162 10.74 -37.14 -12.90
CA LEU A 162 12.20 -37.32 -12.91
C LEU A 162 12.70 -38.02 -11.64
N LEU A 163 12.18 -37.63 -10.47
CA LEU A 163 12.52 -38.23 -9.20
C LEU A 163 12.11 -39.70 -9.14
N LEU A 164 10.89 -40.02 -9.59
CA LEU A 164 10.39 -41.40 -9.66
C LEU A 164 11.24 -42.26 -10.59
N LEU A 165 11.62 -41.75 -11.76
CA LEU A 165 12.50 -42.47 -12.69
C LEU A 165 13.88 -42.75 -12.07
N LYS A 166 14.47 -41.77 -11.38
CA LYS A 166 15.74 -41.96 -10.65
C LYS A 166 15.62 -43.01 -9.55
N PHE A 167 14.55 -42.98 -8.77
CA PHE A 167 14.33 -44.00 -7.73
C PHE A 167 14.16 -45.40 -8.33
N GLN A 168 13.43 -45.52 -9.44
CA GLN A 168 13.29 -46.80 -10.14
C GLN A 168 14.63 -47.35 -10.65
N GLU A 169 15.50 -46.47 -11.17
CA GLU A 169 16.85 -46.83 -11.60
C GLU A 169 17.71 -47.30 -10.43
N LEU A 170 17.73 -46.54 -9.33
CA LEU A 170 18.47 -46.90 -8.11
C LEU A 170 18.00 -48.25 -7.53
N ILE A 171 16.69 -48.49 -7.47
CA ILE A 171 16.14 -49.77 -7.00
C ILE A 171 16.55 -50.92 -7.93
N ARG A 172 16.54 -50.68 -9.26
CA ARG A 172 16.93 -51.69 -10.25
C ARG A 172 18.40 -52.05 -10.11
N ASP A 173 19.27 -51.05 -9.94
CA ASP A 173 20.70 -51.26 -9.79
C ASP A 173 21.05 -51.91 -8.45
N ALA A 174 20.35 -51.55 -7.37
CA ALA A 174 20.48 -52.23 -6.08
C ALA A 174 20.07 -53.71 -6.19
N LYS A 175 18.95 -54.01 -6.84
CA LYS A 175 18.50 -55.39 -7.08
C LYS A 175 19.48 -56.19 -7.94
N LYS A 176 20.06 -55.58 -8.98
CA LYS A 176 21.11 -56.21 -9.80
C LYS A 176 22.35 -56.55 -8.98
N LYS A 177 22.78 -55.64 -8.08
CA LYS A 177 23.90 -55.88 -7.15
C LYS A 177 23.60 -57.02 -6.17
N GLU A 178 22.36 -57.12 -5.66
CA GLU A 178 21.93 -58.23 -4.78
C GLU A 178 21.79 -59.58 -5.52
N SER A 179 21.36 -59.58 -6.79
CA SER A 179 21.14 -60.81 -7.56
C SER A 179 22.41 -61.51 -8.05
N GLY A 180 23.60 -61.01 -7.68
CA GLY A 180 24.86 -61.69 -7.93
C GLY A 180 25.45 -61.43 -9.32
N ASP A 181 26.09 -60.26 -9.45
CA ASP A 181 27.23 -60.07 -10.36
C ASP A 181 28.41 -59.46 -9.56
N GLN A 182 28.65 -60.00 -8.36
CA GLN A 182 29.97 -59.94 -7.74
C GLN A 182 30.77 -61.17 -8.17
N SER A 183 31.24 -61.16 -9.42
CA SER A 183 32.55 -61.73 -9.73
C SER A 183 33.55 -60.60 -9.56
N GLY A 184 34.48 -60.80 -8.63
CA GLY A 184 35.16 -59.73 -7.91
C GLY A 184 36.02 -58.77 -8.72
N SER A 185 36.18 -57.58 -8.18
CA SER A 185 37.48 -56.94 -8.01
C SER A 185 37.30 -55.70 -7.14
N SER A 186 37.75 -55.79 -5.89
CA SER A 186 38.02 -54.62 -5.06
C SER A 186 39.20 -53.88 -5.68
N ILE A 187 38.93 -52.86 -6.49
CA ILE A 187 39.92 -51.81 -6.75
C ILE A 187 39.42 -50.60 -5.96
N GLU A 188 40.16 -50.32 -4.88
CA GLU A 188 40.21 -49.00 -4.30
C GLU A 188 40.73 -48.05 -5.38
N GLU A 189 39.86 -47.23 -5.95
CA GLU A 189 40.28 -46.07 -6.74
C GLU A 189 40.62 -44.95 -5.76
N GLU A 190 41.92 -44.92 -5.42
CA GLU A 190 42.65 -43.74 -4.98
C GLU A 190 42.25 -42.54 -5.85
N TYR A 191 41.66 -41.53 -5.21
CA TYR A 191 41.39 -40.24 -5.84
C TYR A 191 42.73 -39.58 -6.22
N ASN A 192 43.13 -39.70 -7.48
CA ASN A 192 44.13 -38.83 -8.06
C ASN A 192 43.45 -37.51 -8.47
N GLU A 193 43.88 -36.43 -7.82
CA GLU A 193 43.71 -35.06 -8.28
C GLU A 193 44.33 -34.87 -9.68
N ASP A 194 43.81 -33.86 -10.38
CA ASP A 194 44.26 -33.28 -11.65
C ASP A 194 43.85 -33.99 -12.95
N LEU A 195 42.79 -33.46 -13.58
CA LEU A 195 42.91 -32.70 -14.85
C LEU A 195 41.63 -31.92 -15.20
N LYS A 196 41.86 -30.74 -15.76
CA LYS A 196 40.97 -29.58 -15.96
C LYS A 196 39.96 -29.72 -17.15
N PRO A 197 39.05 -28.73 -17.34
CA PRO A 197 37.66 -28.94 -17.73
C PRO A 197 37.36 -28.68 -19.21
N SER A 198 36.31 -29.32 -19.74
CA SER A 198 35.47 -28.86 -20.87
C SER A 198 34.32 -29.87 -21.01
N SER A 199 33.05 -29.57 -21.24
CA SER A 199 32.29 -28.34 -21.47
C SER A 199 30.81 -28.75 -21.57
N VAL A 200 29.93 -27.80 -21.23
CA VAL A 200 28.47 -27.77 -21.53
C VAL A 200 27.55 -28.52 -20.55
N SER A 201 27.11 -27.82 -19.49
CA SER A 201 25.68 -27.53 -19.33
C SER A 201 25.50 -26.26 -18.50
N PHE A 202 24.73 -25.32 -19.05
CA PHE A 202 24.37 -24.06 -18.43
C PHE A 202 23.47 -24.35 -17.22
N ILE A 203 23.98 -24.12 -16.01
CA ILE A 203 23.13 -23.94 -14.82
C ILE A 203 22.82 -22.45 -14.77
N PRO A 204 21.55 -22.01 -14.80
CA PRO A 204 21.23 -20.63 -14.48
C PRO A 204 21.59 -20.38 -13.02
N THR A 205 22.63 -19.59 -12.79
CA THR A 205 22.91 -19.03 -11.47
C THR A 205 21.78 -18.06 -11.14
N VAL A 206 20.85 -18.50 -10.31
CA VAL A 206 19.87 -17.62 -9.67
C VAL A 206 20.68 -16.63 -8.85
N LYS A 207 20.58 -15.34 -9.18
CA LYS A 207 21.04 -14.28 -8.29
C LYS A 207 20.18 -14.38 -7.03
N GLU A 208 20.77 -14.81 -5.92
CA GLU A 208 20.24 -14.50 -4.60
C GLU A 208 20.35 -12.98 -4.40
N GLU A 209 19.29 -12.27 -4.74
CA GLU A 209 19.05 -10.94 -4.22
C GLU A 209 18.34 -11.12 -2.88
N SER A 210 19.11 -11.49 -1.85
CA SER A 210 18.63 -11.42 -0.47
C SER A 210 18.45 -9.94 -0.12
N PRO A 211 17.28 -9.48 0.37
CA PRO A 211 17.21 -8.16 0.97
C PRO A 211 18.06 -8.16 2.26
N SER A 212 19.24 -7.54 2.16
CA SER A 212 20.07 -7.16 3.31
C SER A 212 19.31 -6.20 4.20
N ILE A 213 18.81 -6.69 5.32
CA ILE A 213 18.37 -5.85 6.43
C ILE A 213 19.63 -5.44 7.20
N HIS A 214 20.20 -4.30 6.84
CA HIS A 214 21.12 -3.60 7.71
C HIS A 214 20.34 -2.96 8.86
N SER A 215 20.33 -3.62 10.01
CA SER A 215 20.12 -2.97 11.30
C SER A 215 21.47 -2.95 12.03
N PRO A 216 22.04 -1.78 12.38
CA PRO A 216 23.18 -1.72 13.27
C PRO A 216 22.70 -2.01 14.70
N SER A 217 23.41 -2.90 15.41
CA SER A 217 23.38 -2.94 16.88
C SER A 217 24.35 -1.91 17.45
N PRO A 218 24.08 -1.37 18.65
CA PRO A 218 24.90 -1.84 19.76
C PRO A 218 24.14 -2.12 21.07
N THR A 219 24.51 -3.26 21.65
CA THR A 219 24.69 -3.67 23.06
C THR A 219 24.14 -2.85 24.24
N ASN A 220 23.65 -3.65 25.21
CA ASN A 220 23.57 -3.50 26.68
C ASN A 220 22.40 -2.73 27.31
N SER A 221 21.42 -3.47 27.84
CA SER A 221 21.19 -3.55 29.31
C SER A 221 20.10 -4.57 29.67
N LEU A 222 20.39 -5.38 30.69
CA LEU A 222 19.51 -6.24 31.48
C LEU A 222 18.09 -5.70 31.72
N GLY A 223 17.08 -6.58 31.69
CA GLY A 223 15.75 -6.30 32.25
C GLY A 223 14.80 -7.48 32.13
N SER A 224 14.55 -8.15 33.24
CA SER A 224 13.87 -9.43 33.42
C SER A 224 12.34 -9.41 33.14
N GLN A 225 11.83 -10.55 32.64
CA GLN A 225 10.52 -11.18 32.88
C GLN A 225 9.21 -10.34 32.88
N ARG A 226 8.28 -10.71 31.99
CA ARG A 226 7.03 -11.41 32.37
C ARG A 226 6.23 -11.88 31.15
N THR A 227 5.89 -13.17 31.18
CA THR A 227 4.88 -13.87 30.36
C THR A 227 3.46 -13.46 30.73
N ALA A 228 2.55 -13.33 29.76
CA ALA A 228 1.14 -13.72 29.88
C ALA A 228 0.41 -13.59 28.52
N SER A 229 0.09 -14.76 27.97
CA SER A 229 -1.08 -15.23 27.21
C SER A 229 -1.96 -14.32 26.36
N GLU A 230 -2.26 -14.86 25.17
CA GLU A 230 -3.36 -14.58 24.25
C GLU A 230 -4.74 -14.60 24.93
N GLU A 231 -5.68 -13.78 24.44
CA GLU A 231 -7.06 -14.22 24.14
C GLU A 231 -7.78 -13.19 23.25
N TYR A 232 -8.37 -13.68 22.16
CA TYR A 232 -9.34 -12.97 21.33
C TYR A 232 -10.74 -13.23 21.89
N GLU A 233 -11.58 -12.21 21.99
CA GLU A 233 -13.04 -12.39 21.93
C GLU A 233 -13.74 -11.10 21.44
N THR A 234 -14.33 -11.20 20.25
CA THR A 234 -15.44 -10.36 19.78
C THR A 234 -16.74 -10.88 20.38
N HIS A 235 -17.64 -10.02 20.86
CA HIS A 235 -19.08 -10.05 20.53
C HIS A 235 -19.85 -8.80 21.04
N GLU A 236 -20.57 -8.23 20.09
CA GLU A 236 -21.88 -7.55 20.07
C GLU A 236 -22.55 -6.96 21.35
N THR A 237 -23.00 -5.73 21.12
CA THR A 237 -24.20 -5.01 21.60
C THR A 237 -25.25 -5.78 22.40
N GLU A 238 -25.60 -5.23 23.57
CA GLU A 238 -26.98 -5.31 24.08
C GLU A 238 -27.41 -4.01 24.78
N LYS A 239 -28.69 -3.67 24.57
CA LYS A 239 -29.41 -2.47 24.98
C LYS A 239 -29.85 -2.55 26.45
N THR A 240 -29.86 -1.43 27.18
CA THR A 240 -30.83 -1.12 28.27
C THR A 240 -30.90 0.42 28.39
N SER A 241 -32.01 1.05 27.97
CA SER A 241 -33.23 1.38 28.74
C SER A 241 -32.98 2.32 29.93
N GLY A 242 -33.21 3.62 29.72
CA GLY A 242 -33.36 4.65 30.75
C GLY A 242 -34.66 5.40 30.53
N GLU A 243 -35.56 5.30 31.50
CA GLU A 243 -36.95 5.75 31.51
C GLU A 243 -37.10 7.12 32.21
N SER A 244 -38.32 7.69 32.09
CA SER A 244 -38.93 8.80 32.86
C SER A 244 -38.71 10.21 32.27
N SER A 245 -39.68 11.12 32.21
CA SER A 245 -41.01 11.21 32.83
C SER A 245 -41.86 12.20 32.04
N GLU A 246 -43.12 11.85 31.77
CA GLU A 246 -44.17 12.81 31.39
C GLU A 246 -44.84 13.34 32.68
N THR A 247 -45.23 14.61 32.67
CA THR A 247 -46.30 15.14 33.52
C THR A 247 -47.12 16.15 32.72
N GLU A 248 -48.42 15.89 32.69
CA GLU A 248 -49.48 16.69 32.09
C GLU A 248 -49.88 17.91 32.96
N SER A 249 -50.19 18.99 32.23
CA SER A 249 -51.38 19.86 32.31
C SER A 249 -51.84 20.51 33.63
N GLU A 250 -52.03 21.83 33.54
CA GLU A 250 -53.36 22.45 33.59
C GLU A 250 -53.53 23.38 32.37
#